data_AF-A0A370GX85-F1
#
_entry.id   AF-A0A370GX85-F1
#
_cell.length_a   1.000
_cell.length_b   1.000
_cell.length_c   1.000
_cell.angle_alpha   90.00
_cell.angle_beta   90.00
_cell.angle_gamma   90.00
#
_symmetry.space_group_name_H-M   'P 1'
#
loop_
_entity.id
_entity.type
_entity.pdbx_description
1 polymer ?
#
loop_
_entity_poly.entity_id
_entity_poly.type
_entity_poly.pdbx_seq_one_letter_code
_entity_poly.pdbx_strand_id
1 'polypeptide(L)'
;MLTEDGYLLRVFIGESDKKDGMPLYEWIVRRAKKEGIAGATVLRGIEGYGGSSQIHTAKILQLSTDLPVIIELIDTLDKIDRFMAVLEEVIEGGLVTQEKAKIRLFRSAR
;
A
#
# COMPACT_ATOMS: atom_id res chain seq x y z
N MET A 1 15.70 15.45 4.71
CA MET A 1 16.18 14.36 5.60
C MET A 1 14.99 13.96 6.44
N LEU A 2 14.67 12.67 6.56
CA LEU A 2 13.55 12.25 7.40
C LEU A 2 13.80 12.71 8.83
N THR A 3 12.83 13.43 9.39
CA THR A 3 12.80 13.86 10.79
C THR A 3 12.57 12.68 11.71
N GLU A 4 12.79 12.84 13.02
CA GLU A 4 12.43 11.80 13.99
C GLU A 4 10.93 11.47 13.92
N ASP A 5 10.08 12.43 13.57
CA ASP A 5 8.65 12.20 13.37
C ASP A 5 8.37 11.87 11.90
N GLY A 6 7.87 10.65 11.66
CA GLY A 6 7.42 10.15 10.37
C GLY A 6 6.07 9.47 10.47
N TYR A 7 5.58 9.01 9.34
CA TYR A 7 4.30 8.33 9.23
C TYR A 7 4.46 7.06 8.42
N LEU A 8 3.92 5.98 8.97
CA LEU A 8 3.81 4.69 8.30
C LEU A 8 2.42 4.59 7.69
N LEU A 9 2.37 4.53 6.37
CA LEU A 9 1.17 4.29 5.60
C LEU A 9 1.13 2.83 5.19
N ARG A 10 0.02 2.14 5.42
CA ARG A 10 -0.19 0.75 5.01
C ARG A 10 -1.36 0.67 4.05
N VAL A 11 -1.10 0.13 2.86
CA VAL A 11 -2.10 -0.10 1.83
C VAL A 11 -2.37 -1.60 1.74
N PHE A 12 -3.61 -2.01 1.94
CA PHE A 12 -4.07 -3.40 1.91
C PHE A 12 -4.92 -3.61 0.67
N ILE A 13 -4.46 -4.50 -0.22
CA ILE A 13 -5.09 -4.82 -1.51
C ILE A 13 -5.01 -6.33 -1.78
N GLY A 14 -5.69 -6.80 -2.82
CA GLY A 14 -5.50 -8.16 -3.35
C GLY A 14 -4.23 -8.27 -4.21
N GLU A 15 -3.61 -9.45 -4.25
CA GLU A 15 -2.50 -9.75 -5.17
C GLU A 15 -2.94 -9.68 -6.64
N SER A 16 -4.22 -9.96 -6.91
CA SER A 16 -4.80 -9.95 -8.25
C SER A 16 -5.16 -8.55 -8.77
N ASP A 17 -5.17 -7.53 -7.90
CA ASP A 17 -5.50 -6.15 -8.26
C ASP A 17 -4.50 -5.57 -9.26
N LYS A 18 -5.00 -4.81 -10.24
CA LYS A 18 -4.18 -4.27 -11.33
C LYS A 18 -4.54 -2.84 -11.68
N LYS A 19 -3.53 -2.08 -12.10
CA LYS A 19 -3.67 -0.79 -12.76
C LYS A 19 -3.03 -0.86 -14.14
N ASP A 20 -3.83 -0.62 -15.18
CA ASP A 20 -3.39 -0.62 -16.58
C ASP A 20 -2.62 -1.90 -16.98
N GLY A 21 -3.07 -3.05 -16.46
CA GLY A 21 -2.47 -4.37 -16.71
C GLY A 21 -1.26 -4.73 -15.81
N MET A 22 -0.72 -3.79 -15.05
CA MET A 22 0.35 -4.01 -14.07
C MET A 22 -0.23 -4.39 -12.69
N PRO A 23 0.38 -5.33 -11.93
CA PRO A 23 -0.01 -5.58 -10.56
C PRO A 23 -0.01 -4.29 -9.72
N LEU A 24 -1.08 -4.04 -8.99
CA LEU A 24 -1.31 -2.75 -8.32
C LEU A 24 -0.23 -2.47 -7.27
N TYR A 25 0.22 -3.48 -6.50
CA TYR A 25 1.31 -3.30 -5.55
C TYR A 25 2.61 -2.83 -6.23
N GLU A 26 2.91 -3.34 -7.42
CA GLU A 26 4.10 -2.97 -8.19
C GLU A 26 3.96 -1.53 -8.70
N TRP A 27 2.78 -1.19 -9.23
CA TRP A 27 2.46 0.16 -9.68
C TRP A 27 2.64 1.18 -8.54
N ILE A 28 2.11 0.87 -7.35
CA ILE A 28 2.21 1.73 -6.16
C ILE A 28 3.67 1.95 -5.76
N VAL A 29 4.48 0.89 -5.67
CA VAL A 29 5.91 1.00 -5.30
C VAL A 29 6.67 1.84 -6.34
N ARG A 30 6.42 1.60 -7.64
CA ARG A 30 7.05 2.39 -8.71
C ARG A 30 6.64 3.86 -8.65
N ARG A 31 5.37 4.14 -8.36
CA ARG A 31 4.86 5.51 -8.23
C ARG A 31 5.45 6.20 -7.00
N ALA A 32 5.47 5.52 -5.85
CA ALA A 32 6.08 6.01 -4.62
C ALA A 32 7.56 6.38 -4.81
N LYS A 33 8.31 5.53 -5.51
CA LYS A 33 9.72 5.81 -5.87
C LYS A 33 9.85 7.05 -6.76
N LYS A 34 8.97 7.22 -7.76
CA LYS A 34 8.96 8.39 -8.64
C LYS A 34 8.62 9.69 -7.89
N GLU A 35 7.71 9.61 -6.91
CA GLU A 35 7.32 10.73 -6.03
C GLU A 35 8.33 10.99 -4.90
N GLY A 36 9.42 10.20 -4.84
CA GLY A 36 10.48 10.38 -3.86
C GLY A 36 10.07 10.02 -2.43
N ILE A 37 9.14 9.08 -2.24
CA ILE A 37 8.87 8.46 -0.95
C ILE A 37 10.14 7.77 -0.45
N ALA A 38 10.47 7.98 0.81
CA ALA A 38 11.75 7.58 1.38
C ALA A 38 11.95 6.07 1.48
N GLY A 39 10.88 5.31 1.68
CA GLY A 39 10.93 3.85 1.70
C GLY A 39 9.57 3.22 1.40
N ALA A 40 9.60 2.06 0.76
CA ALA A 40 8.44 1.22 0.52
C ALA A 40 8.82 -0.25 0.70
N THR A 41 7.97 -1.03 1.36
CA THR A 41 8.12 -2.48 1.55
C THR A 41 6.81 -3.17 1.20
N VAL A 42 6.90 -4.29 0.49
CA VAL A 42 5.75 -5.11 0.14
C VAL A 42 5.79 -6.40 0.94
N LEU A 43 4.71 -6.73 1.62
CA LEU A 43 4.50 -8.01 2.31
C LEU A 43 3.35 -8.74 1.65
N ARG A 44 3.52 -10.04 1.42
CA ARG A 44 2.43 -10.93 0.98
C ARG A 44 1.96 -11.77 2.14
N GLY A 45 0.66 -11.72 2.45
CA GLY A 45 0.06 -12.60 3.43
C GLY A 45 -0.13 -14.02 2.89
N ILE A 46 -0.31 -14.96 3.80
CA ILE A 46 -0.64 -16.35 3.46
C ILE A 46 -2.15 -16.60 3.41
N GLU A 47 -2.93 -15.70 4.03
CA GLU A 47 -4.39 -15.73 4.10
C GLU A 47 -4.89 -14.34 4.58
N GLY A 48 -6.13 -13.97 4.25
CA GLY A 48 -6.77 -12.75 4.77
C GLY A 48 -8.23 -12.64 4.32
N TYR A 49 -8.99 -11.76 4.97
CA TYR A 49 -10.36 -11.42 4.59
C TYR A 49 -10.56 -9.89 4.69
N GLY A 50 -11.52 -9.34 3.95
CA GLY A 50 -11.71 -7.88 3.85
C GLY A 50 -13.15 -7.45 3.58
N GLY A 51 -13.37 -6.12 3.58
CA GLY A 51 -14.70 -5.49 3.53
C GLY A 51 -15.45 -5.60 2.19
N SER A 52 -14.81 -6.10 1.13
CA SER A 52 -15.44 -6.36 -0.17
C SER A 52 -16.19 -7.69 -0.24
N SER A 53 -16.52 -8.29 0.91
CA SER A 53 -17.42 -9.46 1.04
C SER A 53 -18.90 -9.17 0.69
N GLN A 54 -19.16 -8.14 -0.12
CA GLN A 54 -20.48 -7.94 -0.72
C GLN A 54 -20.70 -8.97 -1.84
N ILE A 55 -21.61 -9.90 -1.53
CA ILE A 55 -22.27 -10.94 -2.34
C ILE A 55 -22.06 -10.77 -3.86
N HIS A 56 -20.97 -11.34 -4.37
CA HIS A 56 -20.88 -11.76 -5.77
C HIS A 56 -21.13 -13.26 -5.82
N THR A 57 -22.37 -13.65 -6.11
CA THR A 57 -22.94 -15.01 -6.06
C THR A 57 -22.35 -16.02 -7.06
N ALA A 58 -21.15 -15.79 -7.57
CA ALA A 58 -20.35 -16.77 -8.30
C ALA A 58 -18.83 -16.66 -8.03
N LYS A 59 -18.38 -15.65 -7.26
CA LYS A 59 -16.96 -15.39 -6.92
C LYS A 59 -16.57 -15.86 -5.51
N ILE A 60 -17.47 -16.55 -4.79
CA ILE A 60 -17.19 -17.11 -3.46
C ILE A 60 -16.03 -18.13 -3.52
N LEU A 61 -15.71 -18.67 -4.71
CA LEU A 61 -14.54 -19.52 -4.93
C LEU A 61 -13.21 -18.75 -5.18
N GLN A 62 -13.21 -17.43 -5.36
CA GLN A 62 -11.98 -16.63 -5.54
C GLN A 62 -11.37 -16.14 -4.23
N LEU A 63 -12.17 -16.06 -3.16
CA LEU A 63 -11.70 -15.67 -1.82
C LEU A 63 -10.66 -16.63 -1.24
N SER A 64 -10.52 -17.84 -1.78
CA SER A 64 -9.47 -18.78 -1.37
C SER A 64 -8.16 -18.65 -2.16
N THR A 65 -8.04 -17.71 -3.12
CA THR A 65 -6.86 -17.63 -4.01
C THR A 65 -6.25 -16.23 -4.14
N ASP A 66 -7.01 -15.16 -3.89
CA ASP A 66 -6.46 -13.80 -3.94
C ASP A 66 -5.81 -13.43 -2.60
N LEU A 67 -4.49 -13.60 -2.51
CA LEU A 67 -3.75 -13.37 -1.27
C LEU A 67 -3.67 -11.87 -0.96
N PRO A 68 -3.76 -11.46 0.31
CA PRO A 68 -3.61 -10.06 0.66
C PRO A 68 -2.17 -9.60 0.46
N VAL A 69 -2.00 -8.42 -0.11
CA VAL A 69 -0.73 -7.72 -0.23
C VAL A 69 -0.79 -6.42 0.57
N ILE A 70 0.23 -6.20 1.38
CA ILE A 70 0.40 -5.00 2.20
C ILE A 70 1.58 -4.21 1.65
N ILE A 71 1.36 -2.96 1.26
CA ILE A 71 2.42 -2.02 0.91
C ILE A 71 2.59 -1.05 2.07
N GLU A 72 3.74 -1.13 2.74
CA GLU A 72 4.15 -0.20 3.78
C GLU A 72 5.01 0.91 3.18
N LEU A 73 4.62 2.16 3.39
CA LEU A 73 5.33 3.35 2.94
C LEU A 73 5.69 4.19 4.15
N ILE A 74 6.94 4.67 4.22
CA ILE A 74 7.41 5.53 5.32
C ILE A 74 7.91 6.86 4.76
N ASP A 75 7.35 7.97 5.23
CA ASP A 75 7.90 9.30 4.97
C ASP A 75 7.37 10.35 5.98
N THR A 76 7.61 11.63 5.73
CA THR A 76 6.96 12.75 6.44
C THR A 76 5.47 12.81 6.13
N LEU A 77 4.69 13.42 7.04
CA LEU A 77 3.25 13.62 6.86
C LEU A 77 2.92 14.23 5.49
N ASP A 78 3.55 15.36 5.16
CA ASP A 78 3.30 16.09 3.92
C ASP A 78 3.49 15.23 2.66
N LYS A 79 4.44 14.28 2.67
CA LYS A 79 4.66 13.39 1.53
C LYS A 79 3.68 12.23 1.50
N ILE A 80 3.34 11.68 2.67
CA ILE A 80 2.30 10.67 2.79
C ILE A 80 0.96 11.24 2.32
N ASP A 81 0.55 12.43 2.78
CA ASP A 81 -0.71 13.06 2.39
C ASP A 81 -0.76 13.37 0.88
N ARG A 82 0.34 13.86 0.30
CA ARG A 82 0.43 14.04 -1.17
C ARG A 82 0.31 12.72 -1.92
N PHE A 83 0.92 11.65 -1.42
CA PHE A 83 0.84 10.34 -2.04
C PHE A 83 -0.54 9.70 -1.85
N MET A 84 -1.22 9.98 -0.73
CA MET A 84 -2.59 9.52 -0.48
C MET A 84 -3.57 10.02 -1.54
N ALA A 85 -3.46 11.27 -1.98
CA ALA A 85 -4.27 11.78 -3.09
C ALA A 85 -4.11 10.95 -4.38
N VAL A 86 -2.89 10.46 -4.66
CA VAL A 86 -2.64 9.56 -5.80
C VAL A 86 -3.25 8.18 -5.57
N LEU A 87 -3.25 7.68 -4.34
CA LEU A 87 -3.81 6.38 -3.99
C LEU A 87 -5.34 6.37 -4.07
N GLU A 88 -6.00 7.46 -3.68
CA GLU A 88 -7.47 7.61 -3.79
C GLU A 88 -7.97 7.47 -5.23
N GLU A 89 -7.16 7.85 -6.23
CA GLU A 89 -7.52 7.74 -7.65
C GLU A 89 -7.39 6.30 -8.21
N VAL A 90 -6.62 5.43 -7.56
CA VAL A 90 -6.26 4.10 -8.10
C VAL A 90 -6.74 2.92 -7.27
N ILE A 91 -7.01 3.12 -5.98
CA ILE A 91 -7.52 2.07 -5.11
C ILE A 91 -9.05 2.05 -5.23
N GLU A 92 -9.56 1.14 -6.06
CA GLU A 92 -11.01 0.94 -6.21
C GLU A 92 -11.64 0.19 -5.02
N GLY A 93 -10.84 -0.60 -4.30
CA GLY A 93 -11.25 -1.34 -3.12
C GLY A 93 -10.06 -1.78 -2.28
N GLY A 94 -10.23 -1.80 -0.96
CA GLY A 94 -9.15 -2.14 -0.02
C GLY A 94 -9.27 -1.37 1.29
N LEU A 95 -8.18 -1.33 2.02
CA LEU A 95 -8.04 -0.53 3.24
C LEU A 95 -6.71 0.22 3.18
N VAL A 96 -6.71 1.47 3.63
CA VAL A 96 -5.49 2.23 3.85
C VAL A 96 -5.47 2.72 5.29
N THR A 97 -4.38 2.50 6.01
CA THR A 97 -4.20 3.00 7.38
C THR A 97 -2.95 3.85 7.48
N GLN A 98 -2.97 4.79 8.40
CA GLN A 98 -1.86 5.69 8.68
C GLN A 98 -1.55 5.69 10.17
N GLU A 99 -0.28 5.58 10.52
CA GLU A 99 0.21 5.54 11.90
C GLU A 99 1.39 6.51 12.06
N LYS A 100 1.44 7.23 13.19
CA LYS A 100 2.64 8.01 13.54
C LYS A 100 3.77 7.05 13.90
N ALA A 101 4.93 7.24 13.29
CA ALA A 101 6.12 6.41 13.51
C ALA A 101 7.33 7.29 13.86
N LYS A 102 8.06 6.91 14.91
CA LYS A 102 9.32 7.59 15.25
C LYS A 102 10.49 6.96 14.48
N ILE A 103 11.07 7.70 13.54
CA ILE A 103 12.21 7.26 12.72
C ILE A 103 13.49 7.44 13.53
N ARG A 104 14.10 6.33 13.92
CA ARG A 104 15.35 6.32 14.73
C ARG A 104 16.61 6.36 13.87
N LEU A 105 16.55 5.82 12.67
CA LEU A 105 17.68 5.77 11.74
C LEU A 105 17.17 5.76 10.30
N PHE A 106 17.66 6.69 9.50
CA PHE A 106 17.44 6.69 8.05
C PHE A 106 18.76 6.97 7.34
N ARG A 107 19.17 6.04 6.47
CA ARG A 107 20.38 6.15 5.66
C ARG A 107 20.00 5.80 4.22
N SER A 108 20.12 6.74 3.29
CA SER A 108 20.14 6.36 1.89
C SER A 108 21.50 5.73 1.60
N ALA A 109 21.53 4.48 1.14
CA ALA A 109 22.71 3.98 0.48
C ALA A 109 23.00 4.91 -0.72
N ARG A 110 24.23 5.42 -0.81
CA ARG A 110 24.69 6.13 -2.00
C ARG A 110 24.83 5.16 -3.16
#